data_AF-N4VCQ2-F1
#
_entry.id   AF-N4VCQ2-F1
#
_cell.length_a   1.000
_cell.length_b   1.000
_cell.length_c   1.000
_cell.angle_alpha   90.00
_cell.angle_beta   90.00
_cell.angle_gamma   90.00
#
_symmetry.space_group_name_H-M   'P 1'
#
loop_
_entity.id
_entity.type
_entity.pdbx_description
1 polymer ?
#
loop_
_entity_poly.entity_id
_entity_poly.type
_entity_poly.pdbx_seq_one_letter_code
_entity_poly.pdbx_strand_id
1 'polypeptide(L)'
;MALLGQAVAILLCFVISLSRQSPIQAAPQDGEARRTRAAGSDLRGLLPRARKPVPSLSDLGCDVTATGNGDWMEVGHGDDFVMQARVDDDTETLYRKYADHTDPKNRRVKAREVTVAFWKDYSKYAVKHLRHIVYTDMANKDTLRATAYVKKTWDPDCSGGWCRVSWSNKEAFAYLISKSPHAAGSNAIPNEFEEFSKHYVSSFDWSDSDDDMDEDWFRANFLVYE
;
A
#
# COMPACT_ATOMS: atom_id res chain seq x y z
N MET A 1 -4.93 -12.86 -67.73
CA MET A 1 -4.61 -11.44 -67.53
C MET A 1 -3.68 -11.38 -66.31
N ALA A 2 -2.36 -11.40 -66.51
CA ALA A 2 -1.51 -10.22 -66.79
C ALA A 2 -1.57 -9.21 -65.62
N LEU A 3 -0.50 -8.75 -64.98
CA LEU A 3 0.95 -8.91 -65.13
C LEU A 3 1.57 -8.29 -63.84
N LEU A 4 2.70 -8.84 -63.36
CA LEU A 4 3.91 -8.19 -62.84
C LEU A 4 3.84 -6.91 -61.95
N GLY A 5 4.70 -6.73 -60.95
CA GLY A 5 6.12 -7.06 -61.03
C GLY A 5 6.87 -7.11 -59.70
N GLN A 6 7.88 -7.97 -59.73
CA GLN A 6 9.03 -8.02 -58.84
C GLN A 6 10.00 -6.87 -59.16
N ALA A 7 10.76 -6.43 -58.16
CA ALA A 7 12.16 -6.06 -58.36
C ALA A 7 12.96 -6.47 -57.12
N VAL A 8 14.00 -7.25 -57.40
CA VAL A 8 14.93 -7.94 -56.50
C VAL A 8 16.30 -7.27 -56.65
N ALA A 9 17.17 -7.45 -55.64
CA ALA A 9 18.65 -7.50 -55.75
C ALA A 9 19.43 -6.18 -55.88
N ILE A 10 20.69 -6.01 -55.44
CA ILE A 10 21.72 -6.85 -54.77
C ILE A 10 22.91 -5.91 -54.41
N LEU A 11 23.65 -6.30 -53.35
CA LEU A 11 25.06 -6.05 -52.97
C LEU A 11 25.85 -4.84 -53.51
N LEU A 12 26.73 -4.31 -52.64
CA LEU A 12 28.17 -4.30 -52.91
C LEU A 12 29.04 -4.25 -51.65
N CYS A 13 30.17 -4.95 -51.77
CA CYS A 13 31.10 -5.41 -50.75
C CYS A 13 32.22 -4.42 -50.42
N PHE A 14 32.82 -4.66 -49.24
CA PHE A 14 34.26 -4.64 -48.90
C PHE A 14 35.16 -3.51 -49.43
N VAL A 15 35.77 -2.78 -48.47
CA VAL A 15 37.23 -2.56 -48.49
C VAL A 15 37.79 -2.87 -47.09
N ILE A 16 38.59 -3.93 -47.03
CA ILE A 16 39.60 -4.16 -45.99
C ILE A 16 40.83 -3.34 -46.36
N SER A 17 41.48 -2.71 -45.37
CA SER A 17 42.94 -2.61 -45.40
C SER A 17 43.51 -2.80 -44.00
N LEU A 18 44.34 -3.84 -43.92
CA LEU A 18 45.12 -4.34 -42.81
C LEU A 18 46.31 -3.42 -42.48
N SER A 19 46.80 -3.50 -41.23
CA SER A 19 48.22 -3.62 -40.80
C SER A 19 48.32 -3.18 -39.33
N ARG A 20 49.01 -3.82 -38.36
CA ARG A 20 49.89 -5.00 -38.28
C ARG A 20 50.15 -5.30 -36.78
N GLN A 21 50.15 -6.60 -36.42
CA GLN A 21 51.07 -7.31 -35.48
C GLN A 21 51.21 -6.80 -34.01
N SER A 22 50.69 -7.49 -32.97
CA SER A 22 51.19 -8.72 -32.27
C SER A 22 52.47 -8.48 -31.41
N PRO A 23 52.66 -9.11 -30.22
CA PRO A 23 52.39 -10.53 -29.98
C PRO A 23 51.78 -10.95 -28.63
N ILE A 24 51.49 -12.25 -28.62
CA ILE A 24 50.97 -13.18 -27.61
C ILE A 24 52.04 -13.55 -26.57
N GLN A 25 51.63 -13.77 -25.32
CA GLN A 25 52.15 -14.76 -24.35
C GLN A 25 51.30 -14.66 -23.07
N ALA A 26 50.94 -15.68 -22.29
CA ALA A 26 50.78 -17.12 -22.40
C ALA A 26 49.95 -17.50 -21.15
N ALA A 27 49.09 -18.53 -21.23
CA ALA A 27 48.36 -19.03 -20.06
C ALA A 27 49.29 -19.78 -19.10
N PRO A 28 48.91 -19.86 -17.81
CA PRO A 28 48.99 -21.13 -17.10
C PRO A 28 47.60 -21.61 -16.64
N GLN A 29 47.40 -22.91 -16.82
CA GLN A 29 46.29 -23.69 -16.32
C GLN A 29 46.56 -24.20 -14.89
N ASP A 30 45.44 -24.54 -14.23
CA ASP A 30 45.25 -25.47 -13.12
C ASP A 30 45.39 -24.98 -11.66
N GLY A 31 44.29 -25.16 -10.91
CA GLY A 31 44.35 -25.33 -9.46
C GLY A 31 43.25 -24.67 -8.63
N GLU A 32 42.14 -25.39 -8.42
CA GLU A 32 41.34 -25.42 -7.18
C GLU A 32 40.37 -24.28 -6.76
N ALA A 33 39.11 -24.70 -6.72
CA ALA A 33 38.18 -24.57 -5.59
C ALA A 33 37.59 -23.19 -5.22
N ARG A 34 36.38 -22.97 -5.75
CA ARG A 34 35.17 -22.75 -4.94
C ARG A 34 35.27 -21.71 -3.81
N ARG A 35 34.79 -20.49 -4.08
CA ARG A 35 33.81 -19.78 -3.25
C ARG A 35 33.31 -18.53 -3.95
N THR A 36 32.13 -18.65 -4.53
CA THR A 36 31.16 -17.56 -4.66
C THR A 36 31.03 -16.88 -3.30
N ARG A 37 31.60 -15.68 -3.15
CA ARG A 37 31.34 -14.84 -1.98
C ARG A 37 30.24 -13.86 -2.35
N ALA A 38 29.10 -14.16 -1.79
CA ALA A 38 27.83 -13.48 -1.91
C ALA A 38 27.96 -11.96 -1.71
N ALA A 39 27.04 -11.27 -2.39
CA ALA A 39 26.56 -9.94 -2.08
C ALA A 39 26.58 -9.70 -0.57
N GLY A 40 27.55 -8.90 -0.13
CA GLY A 40 27.63 -8.38 1.23
C GLY A 40 26.56 -7.33 1.41
N SER A 41 25.38 -7.81 1.76
CA SER A 41 24.29 -7.14 2.47
C SER A 41 24.53 -5.66 2.82
N ASP A 42 23.93 -4.78 2.02
CA ASP A 42 23.59 -3.42 2.42
C ASP A 42 22.40 -3.47 3.41
N LEU A 43 22.62 -4.10 4.56
CA LEU A 43 21.65 -4.23 5.66
C LEU A 43 21.75 -3.06 6.65
N ARG A 44 22.32 -1.92 6.23
CA ARG A 44 22.37 -0.69 7.04
C ARG A 44 21.12 0.20 6.91
N GLY A 45 20.10 -0.23 6.15
CA GLY A 45 18.85 0.52 5.92
C GLY A 45 17.61 0.04 6.67
N LEU A 46 17.67 -1.04 7.45
CA LEU A 46 16.51 -1.62 8.14
C LEU A 46 16.78 -1.82 9.63
N LEU A 47 17.16 -0.77 10.34
CA LEU A 47 16.87 -0.75 11.76
C LEU A 47 15.33 -0.76 11.87
N PRO A 48 14.72 -1.75 12.52
CA PRO A 48 13.30 -1.68 12.83
C PRO A 48 13.11 -0.35 13.55
N ARG A 49 12.28 0.56 12.99
CA ARG A 49 11.85 1.69 13.79
C ARG A 49 11.24 1.09 15.05
N ALA A 50 11.76 1.50 16.21
CA ALA A 50 11.13 1.12 17.46
C ALA A 50 9.66 1.52 17.33
N ARG A 51 8.78 0.54 17.48
CA ARG A 51 7.34 0.81 17.55
C ARG A 51 7.12 1.77 18.71
N LYS A 52 6.15 2.65 18.57
CA LYS A 52 5.72 3.55 19.64
C LYS A 52 4.35 3.11 20.16
N PRO A 53 3.96 3.45 21.40
CA PRO A 53 2.59 3.28 21.83
C PRO A 53 1.61 4.05 20.93
N VAL A 54 0.39 3.56 20.78
CA VAL A 54 -0.68 4.33 20.15
C VAL A 54 -0.98 5.55 21.03
N PRO A 55 -0.90 6.78 20.50
CA PRO A 55 -1.24 7.98 21.27
C PRO A 55 -2.75 8.04 21.56
N SER A 56 -3.16 8.73 22.62
CA SER A 56 -4.56 9.19 22.73
C SER A 56 -4.81 10.37 21.79
N LEU A 57 -6.07 10.70 21.53
CA LEU A 57 -6.43 11.92 20.79
C LEU A 57 -5.97 13.16 21.53
N SER A 58 -6.06 13.16 22.87
CA SER A 58 -5.55 14.25 23.70
C SER A 58 -4.04 14.44 23.54
N ASP A 59 -3.26 13.35 23.45
CA ASP A 59 -1.80 13.43 23.22
C ASP A 59 -1.46 14.03 21.85
N LEU A 60 -2.34 13.82 20.87
CA LEU A 60 -2.23 14.41 19.55
C LEU A 60 -2.69 15.86 19.51
N GLY A 61 -3.31 16.39 20.58
CA GLY A 61 -3.93 17.72 20.57
C GLY A 61 -5.22 17.76 19.74
N CYS A 62 -5.88 16.61 19.57
CA CYS A 62 -7.15 16.51 18.86
C CYS A 62 -8.33 16.73 19.80
N ASP A 63 -9.36 17.40 19.27
CA ASP A 63 -10.67 17.55 19.91
C ASP A 63 -11.72 16.71 19.18
N VAL A 64 -12.82 16.39 19.86
CA VAL A 64 -13.89 15.56 19.30
C VAL A 64 -15.24 16.20 19.55
N THR A 65 -16.06 16.25 18.51
CA THR A 65 -17.43 16.76 18.58
C THR A 65 -18.40 15.74 17.97
N ALA A 66 -19.58 15.61 18.57
CA ALA A 66 -20.65 14.80 18.00
C ALA A 66 -21.25 15.54 16.79
N THR A 67 -21.41 14.84 15.66
CA THR A 67 -21.84 15.46 14.40
C THR A 67 -23.36 15.61 14.27
N GLY A 68 -24.12 15.05 15.20
CA GLY A 68 -25.59 14.94 15.10
C GLY A 68 -26.05 13.83 14.13
N ASN A 69 -25.14 13.20 13.38
CA ASN A 69 -25.42 12.11 12.45
C ASN A 69 -25.31 10.72 13.13
N GLY A 70 -26.06 10.50 14.21
CA GLY A 70 -25.97 9.25 14.99
C GLY A 70 -24.59 9.07 15.64
N ASP A 71 -24.01 7.88 15.50
CA ASP A 71 -22.76 7.49 16.19
C ASP A 71 -21.47 8.07 15.57
N TRP A 72 -21.60 8.92 14.54
CA TRP A 72 -20.46 9.56 13.90
C TRP A 72 -19.95 10.75 14.70
N MET A 73 -18.65 10.75 14.93
CA MET A 73 -17.93 11.82 15.61
C MET A 73 -16.94 12.50 14.66
N GLU A 74 -16.83 13.80 14.77
CA GLU A 74 -15.84 14.61 14.08
C GLU A 74 -14.66 14.85 15.01
N VAL A 75 -13.47 14.59 14.51
CA VAL A 75 -12.20 14.73 15.20
C VAL A 75 -11.43 15.85 14.53
N GLY A 76 -11.16 16.92 15.26
CA GLY A 76 -10.41 18.09 14.81
C GLY A 76 -8.98 18.11 15.35
N HIS A 77 -8.10 18.86 14.69
CA HIS A 77 -6.82 19.30 15.24
C HIS A 77 -6.59 20.77 14.85
N GLY A 78 -7.28 21.67 15.57
CA GLY A 78 -7.39 23.08 15.19
C GLY A 78 -7.85 23.23 13.74
N ASP A 79 -7.28 24.20 13.02
CA ASP A 79 -7.63 24.45 11.60
C ASP A 79 -6.84 23.57 10.60
N ASP A 80 -5.99 22.64 11.07
CA ASP A 80 -5.08 21.85 10.21
C ASP A 80 -5.73 20.58 9.67
N PHE A 81 -6.58 19.92 10.46
CA PHE A 81 -7.06 18.57 10.17
C PHE A 81 -8.46 18.34 10.69
N VAL A 82 -9.25 17.63 9.89
CA VAL A 82 -10.58 17.13 10.26
C VAL A 82 -10.76 15.69 9.79
N MET A 83 -11.41 14.87 10.59
CA MET A 83 -11.76 13.50 10.28
C MET A 83 -13.13 13.16 10.85
N GLN A 84 -13.93 12.39 10.13
CA GLN A 84 -15.17 11.82 10.68
C GLN A 84 -15.05 10.31 10.82
N ALA A 85 -15.33 9.79 12.00
CA ALA A 85 -15.17 8.39 12.34
C ALA A 85 -16.26 7.88 13.30
N ARG A 86 -16.45 6.57 13.32
CA ARG A 86 -17.23 5.84 14.34
C ARG A 86 -16.61 4.48 14.62
N VAL A 87 -16.91 3.94 15.79
CA VAL A 87 -16.50 2.60 16.20
C VAL A 87 -17.72 1.68 16.18
N ASP A 88 -17.52 0.46 15.70
CA ASP A 88 -18.42 -0.67 15.90
C ASP A 88 -17.64 -1.76 16.63
N ASP A 89 -17.86 -1.84 17.94
CA ASP A 89 -17.17 -2.79 18.79
C ASP A 89 -17.61 -4.23 18.54
N ASP A 90 -18.86 -4.46 18.10
CA ASP A 90 -19.39 -5.83 17.95
C ASP A 90 -18.75 -6.54 16.75
N THR A 91 -18.31 -5.77 15.76
CA THR A 91 -17.57 -6.27 14.59
C THR A 91 -16.07 -5.98 14.66
N GLU A 92 -15.56 -5.44 15.77
CA GLU A 92 -14.17 -5.02 15.91
C GLU A 92 -13.70 -4.06 14.78
N THR A 93 -14.59 -3.14 14.35
CA THR A 93 -14.42 -2.29 13.16
C THR A 93 -14.38 -0.80 13.51
N LEU A 94 -13.40 -0.10 12.95
CA LEU A 94 -13.40 1.37 12.88
C LEU A 94 -13.83 1.81 11.49
N TYR A 95 -14.85 2.67 11.43
CA TYR A 95 -15.28 3.32 10.20
C TYR A 95 -14.73 4.75 10.15
N ARG A 96 -14.14 5.13 9.01
CA ARG A 96 -13.66 6.48 8.75
C ARG A 96 -14.24 6.96 7.42
N LYS A 97 -14.97 8.06 7.44
CA LYS A 97 -15.62 8.60 6.25
C LYS A 97 -14.68 9.50 5.45
N TYR A 98 -14.19 10.57 6.06
CA TYR A 98 -13.18 11.45 5.46
C TYR A 98 -12.07 11.76 6.46
N ALA A 99 -10.93 12.22 5.94
CA ALA A 99 -9.80 12.71 6.71
C ALA A 99 -8.99 13.68 5.85
N ASP A 100 -9.11 14.96 6.14
CA ASP A 100 -8.57 16.02 5.30
C ASP A 100 -7.61 16.91 6.09
N HIS A 101 -6.56 17.35 5.39
CA HIS A 101 -5.61 18.34 5.88
C HIS A 101 -5.77 19.62 5.08
N THR A 102 -5.82 20.77 5.77
CA THR A 102 -5.83 22.08 5.11
C THR A 102 -4.56 22.31 4.31
N ASP A 103 -3.39 21.90 4.84
CA ASP A 103 -2.12 21.82 4.10
C ASP A 103 -1.47 20.44 4.25
N PRO A 104 -1.71 19.51 3.31
CA PRO A 104 -1.15 18.15 3.38
C PRO A 104 0.39 18.09 3.40
N LYS A 105 1.10 19.15 2.97
CA LYS A 105 2.57 19.19 2.96
C LYS A 105 3.13 19.53 4.34
N ASN A 106 2.38 20.26 5.16
CA ASN A 106 2.80 20.76 6.47
C ASN A 106 1.90 20.25 7.61
N ARG A 107 1.43 19.00 7.48
CA ARG A 107 0.57 18.34 8.47
C ARG A 107 1.20 18.27 9.86
N ARG A 108 0.42 18.57 10.89
CA ARG A 108 0.85 18.46 12.30
C ARG A 108 0.59 17.07 12.87
N VAL A 109 -0.46 16.40 12.38
CA VAL A 109 -0.83 15.02 12.75
C VAL A 109 -0.96 14.16 11.50
N LYS A 110 -0.72 12.84 11.62
CA LYS A 110 -1.03 11.91 10.53
C LYS A 110 -2.44 11.38 10.68
N ALA A 111 -3.22 11.38 9.60
CA ALA A 111 -4.59 10.83 9.60
C ALA A 111 -4.66 9.40 10.18
N ARG A 112 -3.67 8.54 9.89
CA ARG A 112 -3.60 7.18 10.45
C ARG A 112 -3.36 7.13 11.96
N GLU A 113 -2.57 8.07 12.51
CA GLU A 113 -2.33 8.16 13.96
C GLU A 113 -3.63 8.56 14.67
N VAL A 114 -4.32 9.57 14.13
CA VAL A 114 -5.63 10.00 14.63
C VAL A 114 -6.66 8.87 14.51
N THR A 115 -6.63 8.09 13.41
CA THR A 115 -7.52 6.94 13.22
C THR A 115 -7.35 5.90 14.34
N VAL A 116 -6.12 5.45 14.64
CA VAL A 116 -5.91 4.45 15.70
C VAL A 116 -6.08 5.02 17.11
N ALA A 117 -5.80 6.31 17.30
CA ALA A 117 -6.08 7.02 18.55
C ALA A 117 -7.58 7.10 18.83
N PHE A 118 -8.39 7.31 17.79
CA PHE A 118 -9.85 7.30 17.92
C PHE A 118 -10.38 5.94 18.39
N TRP A 119 -9.88 4.83 17.84
CA TRP A 119 -10.20 3.49 18.38
C TRP A 119 -9.82 3.40 19.86
N LYS A 120 -8.61 3.82 20.22
CA LYS A 120 -8.09 3.73 21.60
C LYS A 120 -9.00 4.45 22.60
N ASP A 121 -9.52 5.61 22.24
CA ASP A 121 -10.28 6.47 23.16
C ASP A 121 -11.78 6.18 23.14
N TYR A 122 -12.32 5.60 22.05
CA TYR A 122 -13.78 5.42 21.86
C TYR A 122 -14.26 3.97 21.75
N SER A 123 -13.37 2.98 21.60
CA SER A 123 -13.74 1.57 21.68
C SER A 123 -13.83 1.10 23.13
N LYS A 124 -14.74 0.17 23.43
CA LYS A 124 -14.74 -0.56 24.71
C LYS A 124 -13.58 -1.56 24.82
N TYR A 125 -12.88 -1.85 23.73
CA TYR A 125 -11.81 -2.82 23.65
C TYR A 125 -10.42 -2.18 23.51
N ALA A 126 -9.40 -2.88 24.01
CA ALA A 126 -8.02 -2.46 23.81
C ALA A 126 -7.66 -2.44 22.31
N VAL A 127 -6.72 -1.58 21.92
CA VAL A 127 -6.29 -1.36 20.53
C VAL A 127 -5.96 -2.65 19.76
N LYS A 128 -5.38 -3.64 20.44
CA LYS A 128 -5.06 -4.96 19.88
C LYS A 128 -6.27 -5.78 19.40
N HIS A 129 -7.49 -5.30 19.64
CA HIS A 129 -8.72 -5.93 19.19
C HIS A 129 -9.22 -5.38 17.85
N LEU A 130 -8.70 -4.25 17.36
CA LEU A 130 -9.10 -3.72 16.06
C LEU A 130 -8.80 -4.75 14.95
N ARG A 131 -9.84 -5.12 14.19
CA ARG A 131 -9.74 -6.06 13.05
C ARG A 131 -9.97 -5.41 11.72
N HIS A 132 -10.74 -4.33 11.66
CA HIS A 132 -11.11 -3.73 10.40
C HIS A 132 -11.02 -2.22 10.48
N ILE A 133 -10.38 -1.61 9.48
CA ILE A 133 -10.56 -0.19 9.20
C ILE A 133 -11.29 -0.09 7.88
N VAL A 134 -12.50 0.46 7.92
CA VAL A 134 -13.35 0.69 6.74
C VAL A 134 -13.34 2.18 6.42
N TYR A 135 -12.88 2.51 5.23
CA TYR A 135 -12.99 3.83 4.62
C TYR A 135 -14.28 3.88 3.82
N THR A 136 -15.28 4.65 4.29
CA THR A 136 -16.58 4.80 3.62
C THR A 136 -16.59 6.05 2.75
N ASP A 137 -17.56 6.18 1.86
CA ASP A 137 -17.76 7.32 0.96
C ASP A 137 -16.45 7.72 0.27
N MET A 138 -15.75 6.70 -0.25
CA MET A 138 -14.36 6.80 -0.64
C MET A 138 -14.20 7.63 -1.93
N ALA A 139 -13.93 8.93 -1.76
CA ALA A 139 -13.66 9.83 -2.87
C ALA A 139 -12.18 9.90 -3.32
N ASN A 140 -11.28 9.15 -2.66
CA ASN A 140 -9.84 9.24 -2.95
C ASN A 140 -9.49 8.58 -4.31
N LYS A 141 -9.23 9.43 -5.31
CA LYS A 141 -8.97 9.03 -6.70
C LYS A 141 -7.81 8.05 -6.87
N ASP A 142 -6.77 8.12 -6.04
CA ASP A 142 -5.63 7.21 -6.17
C ASP A 142 -5.96 5.80 -5.69
N THR A 143 -6.75 5.68 -4.61
CA THR A 143 -7.26 4.38 -4.17
C THR A 143 -8.24 3.80 -5.19
N LEU A 144 -9.20 4.60 -5.67
CA LEU A 144 -10.16 4.18 -6.70
C LEU A 144 -9.46 3.68 -7.99
N ARG A 145 -8.43 4.39 -8.45
CA ARG A 145 -7.63 3.95 -9.61
C ARG A 145 -6.84 2.67 -9.33
N ALA A 146 -6.32 2.53 -8.11
CA ALA A 146 -5.54 1.36 -7.72
C ALA A 146 -6.41 0.10 -7.69
N THR A 147 -7.60 0.17 -7.09
CA THR A 147 -8.55 -0.94 -7.03
C THR A 147 -9.07 -1.30 -8.43
N ALA A 148 -9.41 -0.32 -9.27
CA ALA A 148 -9.83 -0.55 -10.65
C ALA A 148 -8.72 -1.22 -11.49
N TYR A 149 -7.46 -0.77 -11.35
CA TYR A 149 -6.33 -1.40 -12.03
C TYR A 149 -6.12 -2.84 -11.57
N VAL A 150 -6.27 -3.09 -10.26
CA VAL A 150 -6.12 -4.43 -9.70
C VAL A 150 -7.23 -5.36 -10.20
N LYS A 151 -8.48 -4.91 -10.18
CA LYS A 151 -9.64 -5.63 -10.75
C LYS A 151 -9.35 -6.06 -12.19
N LYS A 152 -8.89 -5.12 -13.02
CA LYS A 152 -8.57 -5.37 -14.43
C LYS A 152 -7.38 -6.31 -14.67
N THR A 153 -6.35 -6.24 -13.83
CA THR A 153 -5.04 -6.86 -14.12
C THR A 153 -4.91 -8.26 -13.50
N TRP A 154 -5.41 -8.44 -12.28
CA TRP A 154 -5.27 -9.71 -11.54
C TRP A 154 -6.59 -10.44 -11.31
N ASP A 155 -7.73 -9.89 -11.74
CA ASP A 155 -9.06 -10.52 -11.67
C ASP A 155 -9.35 -11.17 -10.28
N PRO A 156 -9.33 -10.35 -9.20
CA PRO A 156 -9.63 -10.83 -7.86
C PRO A 156 -11.06 -11.37 -7.76
N ASP A 157 -11.32 -12.20 -6.75
CA ASP A 157 -12.68 -12.64 -6.45
C ASP A 157 -13.56 -11.45 -6.03
N CYS A 158 -14.60 -11.18 -6.82
CA CYS A 158 -15.61 -10.14 -6.59
C CYS A 158 -17.03 -10.71 -6.42
N SER A 159 -17.17 -12.02 -6.18
CA SER A 159 -18.47 -12.73 -6.22
C SER A 159 -19.49 -12.30 -5.15
N GLY A 160 -19.08 -11.53 -4.14
CA GLY A 160 -19.92 -11.08 -3.03
C GLY A 160 -20.45 -9.65 -3.14
N GLY A 161 -20.33 -8.98 -4.30
CA GLY A 161 -20.59 -7.54 -4.43
C GLY A 161 -19.45 -6.66 -3.89
N TRP A 162 -18.30 -7.28 -3.65
CA TRP A 162 -17.06 -6.64 -3.23
C TRP A 162 -15.90 -7.52 -3.65
N CYS A 163 -14.77 -6.89 -3.95
CA CYS A 163 -13.56 -7.56 -4.39
C CYS A 163 -12.57 -7.78 -3.23
N ARG A 164 -11.83 -8.89 -3.27
CA ARG A 164 -10.78 -9.20 -2.28
C ARG A 164 -9.40 -9.38 -2.88
N VAL A 165 -8.39 -8.79 -2.26
CA VAL A 165 -6.99 -9.18 -2.44
C VAL A 165 -6.36 -9.53 -1.10
N SER A 166 -6.01 -10.80 -0.93
CA SER A 166 -5.28 -11.29 0.24
C SER A 166 -3.78 -11.04 0.14
N TRP A 167 -3.11 -11.02 1.29
CA TRP A 167 -1.65 -10.89 1.40
C TRP A 167 -0.87 -12.00 0.66
N SER A 168 -1.52 -13.14 0.40
CA SER A 168 -0.95 -14.25 -0.38
C SER A 168 -0.85 -13.94 -1.88
N ASN A 169 -1.71 -13.06 -2.43
CA ASN A 169 -1.55 -12.52 -3.79
C ASN A 169 -0.56 -11.35 -3.76
N LYS A 170 0.73 -11.69 -3.68
CA LYS A 170 1.82 -10.74 -3.38
C LYS A 170 1.87 -9.55 -4.33
N GLU A 171 1.63 -9.76 -5.63
CA GLU A 171 1.74 -8.70 -6.64
C GLU A 171 0.61 -7.69 -6.52
N ALA A 172 -0.65 -8.16 -6.53
CA ALA A 172 -1.81 -7.29 -6.39
C ALA A 172 -1.81 -6.58 -5.02
N PHE A 173 -1.45 -7.31 -3.95
CA PHE A 173 -1.40 -6.77 -2.60
C PHE A 173 -0.32 -5.68 -2.44
N ALA A 174 0.89 -5.94 -2.94
CA ALA A 174 1.97 -4.94 -2.96
C ALA A 174 1.62 -3.73 -3.85
N TYR A 175 0.94 -3.96 -4.98
CA TYR A 175 0.49 -2.88 -5.83
C TYR A 175 -0.47 -1.95 -5.10
N LEU A 176 -1.49 -2.50 -4.41
CA LEU A 176 -2.41 -1.71 -3.58
C LEU A 176 -1.65 -0.90 -2.53
N ILE A 177 -0.73 -1.50 -1.78
CA ILE A 177 0.10 -0.78 -0.80
C ILE A 177 0.89 0.37 -1.44
N SER A 178 1.38 0.18 -2.67
CA SER A 178 2.19 1.21 -3.35
C SER A 178 1.37 2.35 -3.98
N LYS A 179 0.11 2.11 -4.35
CA LYS A 179 -0.71 3.04 -5.13
C LYS A 179 -1.93 3.58 -4.40
N SER A 180 -2.43 2.89 -3.38
CA SER A 180 -3.53 3.36 -2.55
C SER A 180 -2.99 3.97 -1.26
N PRO A 181 -3.26 5.26 -0.96
CA PRO A 181 -2.92 5.84 0.33
C PRO A 181 -3.63 5.15 1.51
N HIS A 182 -4.84 4.59 1.29
CA HIS A 182 -5.57 3.83 2.30
C HIS A 182 -4.88 2.50 2.64
N ALA A 183 -4.49 1.74 1.61
CA ALA A 183 -3.73 0.51 1.79
C ALA A 183 -2.36 0.79 2.43
N ALA A 184 -1.62 1.79 1.92
CA ALA A 184 -0.33 2.20 2.45
C ALA A 184 -0.41 2.61 3.93
N GLY A 185 -1.39 3.46 4.26
CA GLY A 185 -1.61 3.95 5.61
C GLY A 185 -1.94 2.83 6.59
N SER A 186 -2.85 1.93 6.21
CA SER A 186 -3.23 0.76 7.02
C SER A 186 -2.08 -0.22 7.21
N ASN A 187 -1.34 -0.53 6.14
CA ASN A 187 -0.22 -1.47 6.18
C ASN A 187 0.97 -0.96 7.01
N ALA A 188 1.07 0.35 7.24
CA ALA A 188 2.10 0.92 8.11
C ALA A 188 1.80 0.69 9.61
N ILE A 189 0.53 0.54 10.01
CA ILE A 189 0.10 0.49 11.41
C ILE A 189 0.85 -0.59 12.23
N PRO A 190 0.93 -1.87 11.79
CA PRO A 190 1.59 -2.91 12.60
C PRO A 190 3.10 -2.72 12.80
N ASN A 191 3.73 -1.91 11.94
CA ASN A 191 5.15 -1.59 12.03
C ASN A 191 5.40 -0.29 12.81
N GLU A 192 4.39 0.54 13.01
CA GLU A 192 4.52 1.82 13.72
C GLU A 192 4.16 1.71 15.20
N PHE A 193 3.22 0.81 15.56
CA PHE A 193 2.61 0.81 16.89
C PHE A 193 2.78 -0.50 17.68
N GLU A 194 3.09 -0.40 18.97
CA GLU A 194 3.40 -1.53 19.86
C GLU A 194 2.22 -2.48 20.04
N GLU A 195 1.02 -1.93 20.20
CA GLU A 195 -0.24 -2.65 20.39
C GLU A 195 -0.61 -3.51 19.17
N PHE A 196 -0.08 -3.15 18.00
CA PHE A 196 -0.23 -3.89 16.75
C PHE A 196 0.98 -4.78 16.43
N SER A 197 1.92 -4.98 17.36
CA SER A 197 3.14 -5.77 17.13
C SER A 197 2.91 -7.20 16.67
N LYS A 198 1.76 -7.79 17.03
CA LYS A 198 1.32 -9.11 16.56
C LYS A 198 0.36 -9.06 15.37
N HIS A 199 0.03 -7.89 14.86
CA HIS A 199 -0.93 -7.76 13.75
C HIS A 199 -0.23 -7.75 12.40
N TYR A 200 -0.97 -8.10 11.36
CA TYR A 200 -0.62 -7.83 9.98
C TYR A 200 -1.88 -7.58 9.16
N VAL A 201 -1.74 -6.86 8.05
CA VAL A 201 -2.86 -6.70 7.11
C VAL A 201 -2.98 -7.98 6.29
N SER A 202 -4.11 -8.66 6.42
CA SER A 202 -4.37 -9.96 5.78
C SER A 202 -5.05 -9.84 4.42
N SER A 203 -5.89 -8.82 4.24
CA SER A 203 -6.47 -8.52 2.93
C SER A 203 -6.89 -7.06 2.83
N PHE A 204 -7.06 -6.62 1.60
CA PHE A 204 -7.80 -5.44 1.25
C PHE A 204 -9.07 -5.85 0.53
N ASP A 205 -10.18 -5.26 0.94
CA ASP A 205 -11.49 -5.47 0.34
C ASP A 205 -12.04 -4.12 -0.13
N TRP A 206 -12.84 -4.08 -1.19
CA TRP A 206 -13.51 -2.85 -1.64
C TRP A 206 -14.82 -3.16 -2.34
N SER A 207 -15.75 -2.19 -2.35
CA SER A 207 -17.02 -2.30 -3.07
C SER A 207 -16.81 -2.62 -4.54
N ASP A 208 -17.66 -3.49 -5.08
CA ASP A 208 -17.71 -3.75 -6.53
C ASP A 208 -18.92 -3.05 -7.16
N SER A 209 -19.03 -1.74 -6.92
CA SER A 209 -20.06 -0.87 -7.48
C SER A 209 -19.58 -0.22 -8.77
N ASP A 210 -20.30 -0.45 -9.87
CA ASP A 210 -20.02 0.21 -11.15
C ASP A 210 -20.70 1.60 -11.25
N ASP A 211 -21.63 1.95 -10.35
CA ASP A 211 -22.61 3.03 -10.63
C ASP A 211 -22.81 4.15 -9.58
N ASP A 212 -22.30 4.08 -8.33
CA ASP A 212 -22.50 5.17 -7.35
C ASP A 212 -21.27 5.43 -6.47
N MET A 213 -20.60 6.58 -6.65
CA MET A 213 -19.43 6.96 -5.83
C MET A 213 -19.77 7.18 -4.35
N ASP A 214 -21.05 7.35 -4.01
CA ASP A 214 -21.53 7.55 -2.64
C ASP A 214 -21.59 6.23 -1.84
N GLU A 215 -21.49 5.07 -2.51
CA GLU A 215 -21.44 3.74 -1.86
C GLU A 215 -20.05 3.11 -1.87
N ASP A 216 -19.05 3.79 -2.45
CA ASP A 216 -17.70 3.26 -2.56
C ASP A 216 -17.02 3.14 -1.20
N TRP A 217 -16.51 1.96 -0.89
CA TRP A 217 -15.77 1.71 0.35
C TRP A 217 -14.50 0.88 0.13
N PHE A 218 -13.54 1.05 1.03
CA PHE A 218 -12.32 0.26 1.08
C PHE A 218 -12.07 -0.21 2.51
N ARG A 219 -11.73 -1.49 2.70
CA ARG A 219 -11.47 -2.08 4.01
C ARG A 219 -10.09 -2.68 4.06
N ALA A 220 -9.33 -2.33 5.09
CA ALA A 220 -8.14 -3.05 5.49
C ALA A 220 -8.50 -4.03 6.61
N ASN A 221 -8.16 -5.31 6.42
CA ASN A 221 -8.41 -6.37 7.39
C ASN A 221 -7.12 -6.75 8.10
N PHE A 222 -7.17 -6.82 9.42
CA PHE A 222 -6.05 -7.20 10.28
C PHE A 222 -6.28 -8.60 10.85
N LEU A 223 -5.22 -9.41 10.85
CA LEU A 223 -5.15 -10.66 11.60
C LEU A 223 -3.99 -10.60 12.59
N VAL A 224 -4.03 -11.47 13.60
CA VAL A 224 -3.02 -11.56 14.65
C VAL A 224 -2.19 -12.83 14.43
N TYR A 225 -0.87 -12.74 14.56
CA TYR A 225 0.00 -13.92 14.66
C TYR A 225 -0.28 -14.64 15.98
N GLU A 226 -0.59 -15.93 15.90
CA GLU A 226 -0.66 -16.83 17.07
C GLU A 226 0.72 -17.01 17.72
#